data_AF-A0AAF3EHR8-F1
#
_entry.id   AF-A0AAF3EHR8-F1
#
_cell.length_a   1.000
_cell.length_b   1.000
_cell.length_c   1.000
_cell.angle_alpha   90.00
_cell.angle_beta   90.00
_cell.angle_gamma   90.00
#
_symmetry.space_group_name_H-M   'P 1'
#
loop_
_entity.id
_entity.type
_entity.pdbx_description
1 polymer ?
#
loop_
_entity_poly.entity_id
_entity_poly.type
_entity_poly.pdbx_seq_one_letter_code
_entity_poly.pdbx_strand_id
1 'polypeptide(L)'
;MAPVYLTNRGFSIGIGDVKRSERLLSERKALINDGYHKCDDFIAQLAFGRLKMQPGCGEKETLESLILRDLGVVRDHAGQVCVKESQLT
;
A
#
# COMPACT_ATOMS: atom_id res chain seq x y z
N MET A 1 -31.19 -24.42 4.16
CA MET A 1 -31.67 -23.52 3.09
C MET A 1 -30.53 -22.87 2.31
N ALA A 2 -29.54 -22.25 2.96
CA ALA A 2 -28.38 -21.62 2.27
C ALA A 2 -27.55 -22.54 1.33
N PRO A 3 -27.25 -23.83 1.65
CA PRO A 3 -26.44 -24.66 0.76
C PRO A 3 -27.18 -25.02 -0.55
N VAL A 4 -28.49 -25.24 -0.49
CA VAL A 4 -29.33 -25.54 -1.69
C VAL A 4 -29.33 -24.37 -2.67
N TYR A 5 -29.30 -23.14 -2.16
CA TYR A 5 -29.30 -21.93 -2.98
C TYR A 5 -27.98 -21.76 -3.76
N LEU A 6 -26.83 -22.00 -3.11
CA LEU A 6 -25.51 -21.91 -3.75
C LEU A 6 -25.27 -23.06 -4.73
N THR A 7 -25.68 -24.28 -4.40
CA THR A 7 -25.53 -25.45 -5.30
C THR A 7 -26.33 -25.29 -6.60
N ASN A 8 -27.52 -24.69 -6.54
CA ASN A 8 -28.37 -24.53 -7.73
C ASN A 8 -28.02 -23.31 -8.59
N ARG A 9 -27.33 -22.30 -8.04
CA ARG A 9 -26.94 -21.09 -8.79
C ARG A 9 -25.47 -21.09 -9.22
N GLY A 10 -24.62 -21.84 -8.51
CA GLY A 10 -23.18 -21.80 -8.69
C GLY A 10 -22.54 -20.53 -8.15
N PHE A 11 -21.24 -20.60 -7.86
CA PHE A 11 -20.40 -19.46 -7.54
C PHE A 11 -19.03 -19.70 -8.16
N SER A 12 -18.49 -18.70 -8.86
CA SER A 12 -17.19 -18.77 -9.52
C SER A 12 -16.41 -17.48 -9.30
N ILE A 13 -15.11 -17.61 -9.03
CA ILE A 13 -14.16 -16.49 -9.02
C ILE A 13 -13.22 -16.72 -10.20
N GLY A 14 -13.18 -15.77 -11.12
CA GLY A 14 -12.31 -15.74 -12.28
C GLY A 14 -11.19 -14.69 -12.16
N ILE A 15 -10.29 -14.71 -13.13
CA ILE A 15 -9.20 -13.71 -13.24
C ILE A 15 -9.76 -12.30 -13.40
N GLY A 16 -10.95 -12.17 -14.01
CA GLY A 16 -11.67 -10.90 -14.15
C GLY A 16 -12.05 -10.26 -12.81
N ASP A 17 -12.26 -11.05 -11.76
CA ASP A 17 -12.62 -10.56 -10.42
C ASP A 17 -11.42 -9.98 -9.66
N VAL A 18 -10.20 -10.26 -10.12
CA VAL A 18 -8.94 -9.81 -9.48
C VAL A 18 -8.20 -8.79 -10.34
N LYS A 19 -8.34 -8.87 -11.66
CA LYS A 19 -7.68 -7.97 -12.60
C LYS A 19 -8.33 -6.59 -12.56
N ARG A 20 -7.54 -5.59 -12.20
CA ARG A 20 -7.99 -4.19 -12.10
C ARG A 20 -7.75 -3.42 -13.39
N SER A 21 -8.41 -2.26 -13.50
CA SER A 21 -8.25 -1.37 -14.65
C SER A 21 -6.81 -0.85 -14.77
N GLU A 22 -6.35 -0.60 -16.01
CA GLU A 22 -5.02 -0.03 -16.27
C GLU A 22 -4.82 1.33 -15.60
N ARG A 23 -5.91 2.11 -15.47
CA ARG A 23 -5.91 3.37 -14.72
C ARG A 23 -5.47 3.14 -13.27
N LEU A 24 -6.06 2.15 -12.59
CA LEU A 24 -5.72 1.86 -11.21
C LEU A 24 -4.27 1.35 -11.07
N LEU A 25 -3.77 0.61 -12.05
CA LEU A 25 -2.37 0.19 -12.08
C LEU A 25 -1.42 1.40 -12.19
N SER A 26 -1.79 2.42 -12.96
CA SER A 26 -1.01 3.65 -13.08
C SER A 26 -1.04 4.48 -11.79
N GLU A 27 -2.21 4.66 -11.19
CA GLU A 27 -2.37 5.37 -9.91
C GLU A 27 -1.64 4.64 -8.77
N ARG A 28 -1.70 3.31 -8.73
CA ARG A 28 -0.91 2.48 -7.81
C ARG A 28 0.58 2.70 -7.99
N LYS A 29 1.07 2.71 -9.24
CA LYS A 29 2.49 2.94 -9.53
C LYS A 29 2.94 4.32 -9.06
N ALA A 30 2.13 5.36 -9.28
CA ALA A 30 2.42 6.71 -8.79
C ALA A 30 2.54 6.74 -7.25
N LEU A 31 1.56 6.18 -6.54
CA LEU A 31 1.58 6.10 -5.06
C LEU A 31 2.83 5.40 -4.52
N ILE A 32 3.22 4.29 -5.16
CA ILE A 32 4.41 3.53 -4.78
C ILE A 32 5.68 4.36 -5.04
N ASN A 33 5.77 5.01 -6.20
CA ASN A 33 6.93 5.81 -6.56
C ASN A 33 7.12 7.01 -5.62
N ASP A 34 6.03 7.68 -5.26
CA ASP A 34 6.05 8.78 -4.29
C ASP A 34 6.49 8.31 -2.90
N GLY A 35 6.06 7.10 -2.49
CA GLY A 35 6.50 6.47 -1.25
C GLY A 35 8.00 6.18 -1.21
N TYR A 36 8.55 5.65 -2.31
CA TYR A 36 10.00 5.42 -2.43
C TYR A 36 10.79 6.72 -2.42
N HIS A 37 10.30 7.76 -3.10
CA HIS A 37 10.98 9.05 -3.15
C HIS A 37 11.12 9.68 -1.75
N LYS A 38 10.11 9.52 -0.88
CA LYS A 38 10.19 9.95 0.52
C LYS A 38 11.19 9.12 1.33
N CYS A 39 11.28 7.81 1.06
CA CYS A 39 12.27 6.95 1.71
C CYS A 39 13.69 7.40 1.35
N ASP A 40 13.93 7.72 0.08
CA ASP A 40 15.21 8.25 -0.40
C ASP A 40 15.54 9.59 0.27
N ASP A 41 14.56 10.47 0.45
CA ASP A 41 14.74 11.73 1.19
C ASP A 41 15.13 11.49 2.66
N PHE A 42 14.57 10.48 3.33
CA PHE A 42 14.98 10.14 4.70
C PHE A 42 16.41 9.60 4.76
N ILE A 43 16.82 8.79 3.78
CA ILE A 43 18.20 8.29 3.67
C ILE A 43 19.16 9.46 3.45
N ALA A 44 18.80 10.40 2.57
CA ALA A 44 19.58 11.61 2.34
C ALA A 44 19.67 12.48 3.61
N GLN A 45 18.56 12.69 4.32
CA GLN A 45 18.55 13.43 5.59
C GLN A 45 19.45 12.81 6.65
N LEU A 46 19.51 11.48 6.73
CA LEU A 46 20.46 10.79 7.61
C LEU A 46 21.91 11.07 7.17
N ALA A 47 22.20 10.95 5.88
CA ALA A 47 23.55 11.21 5.34
C ALA A 47 24.03 12.65 5.60
N PHE A 48 23.12 13.63 5.57
CA PHE A 48 23.41 15.03 5.89
C PHE A 48 23.35 15.35 7.40
N GLY A 49 23.05 14.37 8.27
CA GLY A 49 22.91 14.58 9.71
C GLY A 49 21.73 15.47 10.11
N ARG A 50 20.70 15.57 9.25
CA ARG A 50 19.50 16.41 9.45
C ARG A 50 18.27 15.60 9.89
N LEU A 51 18.40 14.27 10.00
CA LEU A 51 17.28 13.41 10.37
C LEU A 51 16.86 13.68 11.82
N LYS A 52 15.57 13.97 12.03
CA LYS A 52 15.02 14.16 13.37
C LYS A 52 14.92 12.81 14.08
N MET A 53 15.84 12.59 15.03
CA MET A 53 15.87 11.40 15.89
C MET A 53 14.58 11.28 16.71
N GLN A 54 14.09 10.05 16.86
CA GLN A 54 13.04 9.75 17.83
C GLN A 54 13.65 9.65 19.24
N PRO A 55 12.95 10.14 20.28
CA PRO A 55 13.48 10.11 21.64
C PRO A 55 13.72 8.67 22.10
N GLY A 56 14.95 8.38 22.52
CA GLY A 56 15.34 7.05 23.01
C GLY A 56 15.69 6.02 21.93
N CYS A 57 15.80 6.42 20.65
CA CYS A 57 16.23 5.54 19.55
C CYS A 57 17.51 6.05 18.90
N GLY A 58 18.33 5.13 18.36
CA GLY A 58 19.49 5.48 17.55
C GLY A 58 19.10 6.05 16.18
N GLU A 59 20.09 6.57 15.45
CA GLU A 59 19.90 7.11 14.10
C GLU A 59 19.31 6.09 13.12
N LYS A 60 19.86 4.87 13.13
CA LYS A 60 19.43 3.78 12.24
C LYS A 60 18.03 3.27 12.60
N GLU A 61 17.75 3.09 13.89
CA GLU A 61 16.42 2.66 14.38
C GLU A 61 15.36 3.70 14.06
N THR A 62 15.69 4.99 14.19
CA THR A 62 14.78 6.07 13.80
C THR A 62 14.50 6.04 12.30
N LEU A 63 15.54 5.89 11.47
CA LEU A 63 15.38 5.80 10.02
C LEU A 63 14.48 4.61 9.62
N GLU A 64 14.78 3.43 10.16
CA GLU A 64 14.01 2.23 9.89
C GLU A 64 12.54 2.40 10.30
N SER A 65 12.28 2.94 11.49
CA SER A 65 10.93 3.21 11.99
C SER A 65 10.17 4.18 11.08
N LEU A 66 10.83 5.22 10.57
CA LEU A 66 10.21 6.20 9.66
C LEU A 66 9.87 5.58 8.30
N ILE A 67 10.80 4.83 7.71
CA ILE A 67 10.60 4.14 6.43
C ILE A 67 9.49 3.11 6.54
N LEU A 68 9.50 2.27 7.58
CA LEU A 68 8.46 1.26 7.81
C LEU A 68 7.08 1.89 7.96
N ARG A 69 6.99 3.00 8.70
CA ARG A 69 5.74 3.74 8.84
C ARG A 69 5.24 4.25 7.50
N ASP A 70 6.11 4.90 6.71
CA ASP A 70 5.69 5.53 5.46
C ASP A 70 5.30 4.49 4.40
N LEU A 71 6.07 3.41 4.26
CA LEU A 71 5.72 2.28 3.40
C LEU A 71 4.43 1.58 3.85
N GLY A 72 4.19 1.49 5.16
CA GLY A 72 2.93 0.99 5.71
C GLY A 72 1.74 1.84 5.27
N VAL A 73 1.84 3.17 5.38
CA VAL A 73 0.80 4.11 4.92
C VAL A 73 0.55 3.97 3.42
N VAL A 74 1.60 3.87 2.61
CA VAL A 74 1.49 3.68 1.14
C VAL A 74 0.74 2.38 0.82
N ARG A 75 1.08 1.28 1.50
CA ARG A 75 0.38 0.00 1.34
C ARG A 75 -1.11 0.13 1.69
N ASP A 76 -1.42 0.76 2.81
CA ASP A 76 -2.80 0.90 3.29
C ASP A 76 -3.62 1.79 2.35
N HIS A 77 -3.05 2.90 1.85
CA HIS A 77 -3.65 3.73 0.80
C HIS A 77 -3.91 2.94 -0.49
N ALA A 78 -2.92 2.19 -0.98
CA ALA A 78 -3.06 1.37 -2.18
C ALA A 78 -4.16 0.28 -2.00
N GLY A 79 -4.29 -0.25 -0.78
CA GLY A 79 -5.36 -1.18 -0.41
C GLY A 79 -6.74 -0.53 -0.41
N GLN A 80 -6.88 0.67 0.17
CA GLN A 80 -8.15 1.39 0.18
C GLN A 80 -8.63 1.77 -1.23
N VAL A 81 -7.73 2.25 -2.08
CA VAL A 81 -8.03 2.59 -3.48
C VAL A 81 -8.52 1.35 -4.24
N CYS A 82 -7.90 0.19 -4.00
CA CYS A 82 -8.40 -1.07 -4.55
C CYS A 82 -9.82 -1.40 -4.10
N VAL A 83 -10.06 -1.39 -2.79
CA VAL A 83 -11.34 -1.86 -2.22
C VAL A 83 -12.49 -0.98 -2.70
N LYS A 84 -12.25 0.34 -2.81
CA LYS A 84 -13.22 1.31 -3.30
C LYS A 84 -13.68 1.03 -4.73
N GLU A 85 -12.75 0.63 -5.60
CA GLU A 85 -13.03 0.41 -7.03
C GLU A 85 -13.75 -0.92 -7.27
N SER A 86 -13.44 -1.96 -6.49
CA SER A 86 -14.17 -3.24 -6.52
C SER A 86 -15.63 -3.14 -6.06
N GLN A 87 -16.03 -2.02 -5.43
CA GLN A 87 -17.41 -1.75 -5.01
C GLN A 87 -18.17 -0.84 -6.00
N LEU A 88 -17.47 -0.24 -6.96
CA LEU A 88 -18.04 0.71 -7.92
C LEU A 88 -18.37 0.07 -9.29
N THR A 89 -18.12 -1.23 -9.43
CA THR A 89 -18.48 -2.04 -10.62
C THR A 89 -19.69 -2.90 -10.31
#